data_AF-A0A850P5W2-F1
#
_entry.id   AF-A0A850P5W2-F1
#
_cell.length_a   1.000
_cell.length_b   1.000
_cell.length_c   1.000
_cell.angle_alpha   90.00
_cell.angle_beta   90.00
_cell.angle_gamma   90.00
#
_symmetry.space_group_name_H-M   'P 1'
#
loop_
_entity.id
_entity.type
_entity.pdbx_description
1 polymer ?
#
loop_
_entity_poly.entity_id
_entity_poly.type
_entity_poly.pdbx_seq_one_letter_code
_entity_poly.pdbx_strand_id
1 'polypeptide(L)' 'MAATTGTSAPRVAVFDLDGTLLDSLPDLASAARRLLAAYGLDTIDDADVRAMVGDGAAALVARLL' A
#
# COMPACT_ATOMS: atom_id res chain seq x y z
N MET A 1 26.72 -40.05 -10.04
CA MET A 1 26.11 -39.21 -11.09
C MET A 1 25.23 -38.18 -10.40
N ALA A 2 25.65 -36.91 -10.39
CA ALA A 2 24.94 -35.84 -9.70
C ALA A 2 23.67 -35.46 -10.47
N ALA A 3 22.53 -35.38 -9.78
CA ALA A 3 21.27 -34.96 -10.35
C ALA A 3 21.27 -33.44 -10.54
N THR A 4 21.16 -32.99 -11.79
CA THR A 4 21.02 -31.58 -12.16
C THR A 4 19.56 -31.17 -11.96
N THR A 5 19.21 -30.66 -10.78
CA THR A 5 17.88 -30.05 -10.55
C THR A 5 17.86 -28.68 -11.22
N GLY A 6 17.36 -28.63 -12.46
CA GLY A 6 17.05 -27.37 -13.13
C GLY A 6 15.82 -26.72 -12.49
N THR A 7 15.99 -25.53 -11.92
CA THR A 7 14.87 -24.76 -11.37
C THR A 7 13.98 -24.29 -12.53
N SER A 8 12.79 -24.86 -12.68
CA SER A 8 11.80 -24.38 -13.64
C SER A 8 11.31 -22.99 -13.19
N ALA A 9 11.37 -22.01 -14.09
CA ALA A 9 10.89 -20.67 -13.81
C ALA A 9 9.37 -20.67 -13.54
N PRO A 10 8.87 -19.82 -12.64
CA PRO A 10 7.44 -19.71 -12.39
C PRO A 10 6.70 -19.30 -13.67
N ARG A 11 5.60 -19.99 -13.98
CA ARG A 11 4.80 -19.74 -15.19
C ARG A 11 3.87 -18.54 -15.07
N VAL A 12 3.62 -18.05 -13.85
CA VAL A 12 2.76 -16.91 -13.54
C VAL A 12 3.38 -16.13 -12.39
N ALA A 13 3.32 -14.81 -12.48
CA ALA A 13 3.60 -13.90 -11.39
C ALA A 13 2.39 -12.96 -11.22
N VAL A 14 1.99 -12.74 -9.97
CA VAL A 14 0.97 -11.76 -9.59
C VAL A 14 1.68 -10.69 -8.79
N PHE A 15 1.44 -9.44 -9.17
CA PHE A 15 2.02 -8.28 -8.50
C PHE A 15 0.90 -7.51 -7.85
N ASP A 16 1.15 -7.08 -6.62
CA ASP A 16 0.36 -6.03 -6.01
C ASP A 16 0.60 -4.70 -6.76
N LEU A 17 -0.30 -3.74 -6.61
CA LEU A 17 -0.15 -2.40 -7.20
C LEU A 17 0.58 -1.48 -6.22
N ASP A 18 -0.03 -1.25 -5.07
CA ASP A 18 0.38 -0.24 -4.11
C ASP A 18 1.70 -0.63 -3.42
N GLY A 19 2.72 0.20 -3.57
CA GLY A 19 4.05 -0.06 -3.02
C GLY A 19 4.84 -1.18 -3.73
N THR A 20 4.27 -1.79 -4.78
CA THR A 20 4.96 -2.81 -5.60
C THR A 20 5.20 -2.31 -7.03
N LEU A 21 4.13 -2.04 -7.79
CA LEU A 21 4.24 -1.49 -9.14
C LEU A 21 4.20 0.03 -9.16
N LEU A 22 3.57 0.64 -8.16
CA LEU A 22 3.39 2.08 -8.02
C LEU A 22 3.77 2.53 -6.61
N ASP A 23 4.58 3.57 -6.49
CA ASP A 23 4.77 4.28 -5.23
C ASP A 23 3.58 5.22 -4.98
N SER A 24 2.47 4.67 -4.52
CA SER A 24 1.20 5.39 -4.33
C SER A 24 1.11 6.14 -3.00
N LEU A 25 2.12 6.01 -2.11
CA LEU A 25 2.06 6.61 -0.78
C LEU A 25 1.87 8.14 -0.79
N PRO A 26 2.58 8.94 -1.61
CA PRO A 26 2.41 10.39 -1.60
C PRO A 26 0.98 10.83 -1.93
N ASP A 27 0.34 10.14 -2.88
CA ASP A 27 -1.02 10.41 -3.31
C ASP A 27 -2.05 9.99 -2.25
N LEU A 28 -1.86 8.80 -1.66
CA LEU A 28 -2.70 8.32 -0.56
C LEU A 28 -2.59 9.23 0.67
N ALA A 29 -1.39 9.71 1.00
CA ALA A 29 -1.18 10.63 2.10
C ALA A 29 -1.81 12.01 1.85
N SER A 30 -1.70 12.52 0.63
CA SER A 30 -2.41 13.74 0.21
C SER A 30 -3.93 13.58 0.35
N ALA A 31 -4.49 12.45 -0.09
CA ALA A 31 -5.91 12.16 0.04
C ALA A 31 -6.35 12.04 1.51
N ALA A 32 -5.57 11.36 2.36
CA ALA A 32 -5.82 11.22 3.79
C ALA A 32 -5.84 12.58 4.50
N ARG A 33 -4.85 13.45 4.24
CA ARG A 33 -4.82 14.80 4.81
C ARG A 33 -6.01 15.65 4.37
N ARG A 34 -6.43 15.54 3.11
CA ARG A 34 -7.65 16.20 2.61
C ARG A 34 -8.91 15.70 3.30
N LEU A 35 -9.00 14.40 3.59
CA LEU A 35 -10.10 13.82 4.33
C LEU A 35 -10.15 14.36 5.77
N LEU A 36 -9.04 14.28 6.52
CA LEU A 36 -8.96 14.77 7.89
C LEU A 36 -9.31 16.26 8.00
N ALA A 37 -8.77 17.08 7.08
CA ALA A 37 -9.08 18.51 7.00
C ALA A 37 -10.57 18.78 6.76
N ALA A 38 -11.25 17.95 5.95
CA ALA A 38 -12.69 18.10 5.70
C ALA A 38 -13.56 17.83 6.95
N TYR A 39 -13.05 17.05 7.91
CA TYR A 39 -13.69 16.79 9.20
C TYR A 39 -13.15 17.66 10.34
N GLY A 40 -12.20 18.57 10.07
CA GLY A 40 -11.58 19.42 11.07
C GLY A 40 -10.69 18.68 12.06
N LEU A 41 -10.15 17.52 11.66
CA LEU A 41 -9.25 16.69 12.45
C LEU A 41 -7.79 17.07 12.21
N ASP A 42 -6.92 16.73 13.18
CA ASP A 42 -5.48 16.92 13.04
C ASP A 42 -4.93 16.11 11.86
N THR A 43 -3.94 16.68 11.19
CA THR A 43 -3.26 16.02 10.07
C THR A 43 -2.26 14.97 10.56
N ILE A 44 -1.96 14.00 9.71
CA ILE A 44 -0.96 12.96 9.93
C ILE A 44 0.19 13.05 8.93
N ASP A 45 1.31 12.40 9.25
CA ASP A 45 2.45 12.31 8.35
C ASP A 45 2.36 11.11 7.39
N ASP A 46 3.32 11.01 6.47
CA ASP A 46 3.34 9.91 5.49
C ASP A 46 3.67 8.56 6.13
N ALA A 47 4.35 8.53 7.28
CA ALA A 47 4.69 7.30 7.99
C ALA A 47 3.44 6.70 8.66
N ASP A 48 2.57 7.53 9.21
CA ASP A 48 1.26 7.13 9.74
C ASP A 48 0.41 6.50 8.62
N VAL A 49 0.32 7.17 7.46
CA VAL A 49 -0.43 6.65 6.30
C VAL A 49 0.16 5.33 5.83
N ARG A 50 1.49 5.22 5.76
CA ARG A 50 2.18 3.99 5.33
C ARG A 50 1.81 2.78 6.20
N ALA A 51 1.60 2.99 7.50
CA ALA A 51 1.21 1.93 8.41
C ALA A 51 -0.26 1.48 8.24
N MET A 52 -1.09 2.26 7.55
CA MET A 52 -2.53 1.99 7.37
C MET A 52 -2.90 1.41 6.00
N VAL A 53 -2.00 1.47 5.00
CA VAL A 53 -2.22 1.02 3.62
C VAL A 53 -2.04 -0.50 3.49
N GLY A 54 -2.86 -1.14 2.63
CA GLY A 54 -2.76 -2.56 2.29
C GLY A 54 -4.09 -3.34 2.39
N ASP A 55 -5.03 -2.87 3.21
CA ASP A 55 -6.34 -3.53 3.42
C ASP A 55 -7.48 -2.88 2.62
N GLY A 56 -7.13 -2.09 1.61
CA GLY A 56 -8.07 -1.35 0.77
C GLY A 56 -8.56 -0.03 1.37
N ALA A 57 -9.26 0.75 0.54
CA ALA A 57 -9.63 2.14 0.85
C ALA A 57 -10.59 2.27 2.05
N ALA A 58 -11.54 1.34 2.22
CA ALA A 58 -12.49 1.40 3.34
C ALA A 58 -11.79 1.24 4.70
N ALA A 59 -10.80 0.34 4.78
CA ALA A 59 -10.01 0.14 5.99
C ALA A 59 -9.13 1.36 6.30
N LEU A 60 -8.54 1.98 5.28
CA LEU A 60 -7.81 3.24 5.44
C LEU A 60 -8.71 4.35 5.99
N VAL A 61 -9.89 4.57 5.41
CA VAL A 61 -10.84 5.58 5.89
C VAL A 61 -11.26 5.32 7.34
N ALA A 62 -11.55 4.06 7.70
CA ALA A 62 -11.94 3.68 9.05
C ALA A 62 -10.81 3.81 10.10
N ARG A 63 -9.55 3.91 9.67
CA ARG A 63 -8.40 4.18 10.55
C ARG A 63 -8.12 5.66 10.71
N LEU A 64 -8.54 6.48 9.74
CA LEU A 64 -8.34 7.93 9.73
C LEU A 64 -9.41 8.69 10.52
N LEU A 65 -10.66 8.21 10.47
CA LEU A 65 -11.82 8.83 11.11
C LEU A 65 -12.19 8.10 12.41
#